data_AF-A0A0S3SHD2-F1
#
_entry.id   AF-A0A0S3SHD2-F1
#
_cell.length_a   1.000
_cell.length_b   1.000
_cell.length_c   1.000
_cell.angle_alpha   90.00
_cell.angle_beta   90.00
_cell.angle_gamma   90.00
#
_symmetry.space_group_name_H-M   'P 1'
#
loop_
_entity.id
_entity.type
_entity.pdbx_description
1 polymer ?
#
loop_
_entity_poly.entity_id
_entity_poly.type
_entity_poly.pdbx_seq_one_letter_code
_entity_poly.pdbx_strand_id
1 'polypeptide(L)'
;MRGCVFVDTLPHGENANNDASLPPLCVSQDTSKFLYTYRGGLRSAIRLTRIVKEIVALNHSGVRWYVFGDDDTIFFPHNLLKTLSKYDHRLWYYVGSTSEIYDATQVFGFGMAFGGGGFAISSSLAQVLAKVLDSCIQRYPHLYGSDARVYSCITELGVGLTHEPGFHQVDLRGNIFGLLASHPLTPLLSLHHPDHTDPIFPNMPTKKSLQRLFEAVHVDSERILQQTVCYEKRLSWTISVSWGYAVQVFQNNMVLPEVLRVEKTFRQWLPGNVFKGIYNFNTREFHHDPCKRPTIFYQDEVSSAKYGSISSYKRHFQNCSYNSSMSKLEVIKVVTNELHHDSKQTRRRRCCDVLPSNAGNLMEIAIRECNYEELIFMN
;
A
#
# COMPACT_ATOMS: atom_id res chain seq x y z
N MET A 1 18.63 5.01 1.61
CA MET A 1 18.53 3.75 2.39
C MET A 1 19.76 2.90 2.10
N ARG A 2 20.13 2.00 3.01
CA ARG A 2 21.19 1.00 2.80
C ARG A 2 20.56 -0.36 3.12
N GLY A 3 20.97 -1.39 2.41
CA GLY A 3 20.43 -2.74 2.59
C GLY A 3 21.00 -3.68 1.53
N CYS A 4 20.54 -4.92 1.54
CA CYS A 4 20.91 -5.94 0.59
C CYS A 4 19.75 -6.90 0.36
N VAL A 5 19.76 -7.59 -0.77
CA VAL A 5 18.86 -8.69 -1.06
C VAL A 5 19.48 -9.97 -0.48
N PHE A 6 18.75 -10.63 0.42
CA PHE A 6 19.23 -11.86 1.02
C PHE A 6 19.00 -13.04 0.06
N VAL A 7 20.04 -13.83 -0.16
CA VAL A 7 20.03 -15.03 -1.01
C VAL A 7 20.59 -16.23 -0.26
N ASP A 8 20.19 -17.43 -0.67
CA ASP A 8 20.71 -18.67 -0.09
C ASP A 8 22.14 -18.98 -0.55
N THR A 9 22.44 -18.65 -1.81
CA THR A 9 23.74 -18.79 -2.47
C THR A 9 23.89 -17.69 -3.51
N LEU A 10 25.13 -17.27 -3.81
CA LEU A 10 25.38 -16.35 -4.91
C LEU A 10 25.12 -17.02 -6.27
N PRO A 11 24.62 -16.29 -7.28
CA PRO A 11 24.48 -16.81 -8.63
C PRO A 11 25.83 -17.25 -9.21
N HIS A 12 25.87 -18.40 -9.89
CA HIS A 12 27.08 -18.84 -10.60
C HIS A 12 27.22 -18.04 -11.91
N GLY A 13 28.26 -17.20 -12.02
CA GLY A 13 28.73 -16.70 -13.33
C GLY A 13 28.60 -15.21 -13.64
N GLU A 14 28.19 -14.36 -12.70
CA GLU A 14 28.25 -12.90 -12.91
C GLU A 14 28.91 -12.22 -11.72
N ASN A 15 29.66 -11.16 -12.01
CA ASN A 15 30.15 -10.23 -11.00
C ASN A 15 28.92 -9.60 -10.31
N ALA A 16 28.42 -10.26 -9.26
CA ALA A 16 27.23 -9.88 -8.50
C ALA A 16 27.29 -8.47 -7.85
N ASN A 17 28.40 -7.75 -8.08
CA ASN A 17 28.70 -6.41 -7.61
C ASN A 17 28.98 -5.38 -8.73
N ASN A 18 28.79 -5.72 -10.02
CA ASN A 18 29.19 -4.82 -11.11
C ASN A 18 28.12 -3.84 -11.59
N ASP A 19 26.84 -4.06 -11.27
CA ASP A 19 25.79 -3.09 -11.56
C ASP A 19 25.49 -2.25 -10.33
N ALA A 20 26.07 -1.04 -10.27
CA ALA A 20 25.84 -0.09 -9.19
C ALA A 20 24.37 0.37 -9.07
N SER A 21 23.49 0.01 -10.03
CA SER A 21 22.07 0.30 -9.97
C SER A 21 21.24 -0.71 -9.16
N LEU A 22 21.78 -1.90 -8.89
CA LEU A 22 21.12 -2.94 -8.10
C LEU A 22 21.57 -2.94 -6.63
N PRO A 23 20.70 -3.34 -5.69
CA PRO A 23 21.11 -3.54 -4.31
C PRO A 23 22.14 -4.67 -4.21
N PRO A 24 23.10 -4.59 -3.26
CA PRO A 24 24.07 -5.67 -3.05
C PRO A 24 23.37 -6.95 -2.58
N LEU A 25 23.99 -8.11 -2.85
CA LEU A 25 23.50 -9.40 -2.36
C LEU A 25 24.15 -9.76 -1.01
N CYS A 26 23.35 -10.30 -0.09
CA CYS A 26 23.79 -10.85 1.18
C CYS A 26 23.50 -12.35 1.23
N VAL A 27 24.48 -13.19 1.54
CA VAL A 27 24.25 -14.63 1.68
C VAL A 27 23.82 -14.94 3.11
N SER A 28 22.64 -15.53 3.29
CA SER A 28 22.20 -15.98 4.61
C SER A 28 23.03 -17.19 5.06
N GLN A 29 23.46 -17.24 6.33
CA GLN A 29 24.40 -18.29 6.75
C GLN A 29 23.68 -19.64 6.95
N ASP A 30 24.46 -20.67 7.30
CA ASP A 30 23.93 -22.01 7.54
C ASP A 30 22.91 -22.04 8.70
N THR A 31 21.80 -22.72 8.44
CA THR A 31 20.71 -22.92 9.38
C THR A 31 20.45 -24.39 9.69
N SER A 32 21.33 -25.30 9.27
CA SER A 32 21.19 -26.76 9.43
C SER A 32 20.86 -27.18 10.88
N LYS A 33 21.44 -26.50 11.86
CA LYS A 33 21.24 -26.74 13.31
C LYS A 33 19.81 -26.51 13.81
N PHE A 34 18.97 -25.78 13.06
CA PHE A 34 17.60 -25.47 13.47
C PHE A 34 16.62 -26.52 12.94
N LEU A 35 15.71 -26.98 13.79
CA LEU A 35 14.68 -27.93 13.39
C LEU A 35 13.54 -27.21 12.65
N TYR A 36 12.98 -27.87 11.63
CA TYR A 36 11.76 -27.43 10.93
C TYR A 36 10.76 -28.59 10.91
N THR A 37 9.62 -28.44 11.57
CA THR A 37 8.62 -29.53 11.74
C THR A 37 7.28 -29.25 11.07
N TYR A 38 7.06 -28.05 10.53
CA TYR A 38 5.82 -27.75 9.81
C TYR A 38 5.75 -28.55 8.51
N ARG A 39 4.69 -29.34 8.32
CA ARG A 39 4.50 -30.18 7.13
C ARG A 39 4.01 -29.36 5.95
N GLY A 40 4.64 -29.49 4.79
CA GLY A 40 4.23 -28.83 3.55
C GLY A 40 4.66 -27.36 3.40
N GLY A 41 5.48 -26.84 4.32
CA GLY A 41 6.12 -25.52 4.15
C GLY A 41 7.59 -25.63 3.76
N LEU A 42 8.22 -24.50 3.44
CA LEU A 42 9.61 -24.44 3.00
C LEU A 42 10.56 -24.18 4.16
N ARG A 43 11.58 -25.04 4.31
CA ARG A 43 12.61 -24.88 5.34
C ARG A 43 13.40 -23.56 5.20
N SER A 44 13.43 -22.95 4.02
CA SER A 44 14.03 -21.62 3.78
C SER A 44 13.45 -20.53 4.69
N ALA A 45 12.23 -20.70 5.22
CA ALA A 45 11.64 -19.80 6.21
C ALA A 45 12.52 -19.58 7.45
N ILE A 46 13.37 -20.55 7.81
CA ILE A 46 14.35 -20.36 8.90
C ILE A 46 15.42 -19.35 8.52
N ARG A 47 15.91 -19.38 7.28
CA ARG A 47 16.90 -18.43 6.76
C ARG A 47 16.30 -17.04 6.71
N LEU A 48 15.09 -16.91 6.15
CA LEU A 48 14.32 -15.66 6.13
C LEU A 48 14.08 -15.10 7.55
N THR A 49 13.81 -15.94 8.55
CA THR A 49 13.74 -15.46 9.95
C THR A 49 15.08 -14.89 10.41
N ARG A 50 16.18 -15.59 10.09
CA ARG A 50 17.53 -15.26 10.58
C ARG A 50 18.12 -14.00 9.95
N ILE A 51 17.61 -13.54 8.79
CA ILE A 51 18.08 -12.30 8.16
C ILE A 51 17.98 -11.09 9.10
N VAL A 52 17.02 -11.09 10.03
CA VAL A 52 16.86 -10.05 11.06
C VAL A 52 18.12 -9.90 11.91
N LYS A 53 18.74 -11.02 12.28
CA LYS A 53 20.01 -11.02 13.00
C LYS A 53 21.19 -10.68 12.08
N GLU A 54 21.17 -11.21 10.86
CA GLU A 54 22.29 -11.06 9.92
C GLU A 54 22.45 -9.63 9.43
N ILE A 55 21.35 -8.91 9.17
CA ILE A 55 21.39 -7.49 8.78
C ILE A 55 21.91 -6.60 9.92
N VAL A 56 21.58 -6.93 11.17
CA VAL A 56 22.11 -6.25 12.36
C VAL A 56 23.62 -6.49 12.50
N ALA A 57 24.08 -7.71 12.20
CA ALA A 57 25.49 -8.08 12.25
C ALA A 57 26.36 -7.36 11.21
N LEU A 58 25.78 -6.79 10.14
CA LEU A 58 26.51 -5.92 9.20
C LEU A 58 26.97 -4.59 9.84
N ASN A 59 26.47 -4.27 11.04
CA ASN A 59 26.93 -3.16 11.89
C ASN A 59 27.03 -1.81 11.17
N HIS A 60 26.04 -1.48 10.33
CA HIS A 60 25.96 -0.17 9.70
C HIS A 60 25.80 0.94 10.74
N SER A 61 26.59 2.01 10.61
CA SER A 61 26.56 3.16 11.51
C SER A 61 25.27 3.96 11.40
N GLY A 62 24.68 4.37 12.53
CA GLY A 62 23.58 5.33 12.58
C GLY A 62 22.21 4.79 12.11
N VAL A 63 22.02 3.47 12.09
CA VAL A 63 20.73 2.86 11.73
C VAL A 63 19.69 3.13 12.80
N ARG A 64 18.55 3.71 12.39
CA ARG A 64 17.39 3.98 13.25
C ARG A 64 16.29 2.93 13.12
N TRP A 65 16.10 2.41 11.91
CA TRP A 65 15.05 1.45 11.58
C TRP A 65 15.63 0.38 10.66
N TYR A 66 15.23 -0.87 10.89
CA TYR A 66 15.43 -1.98 9.98
C TYR A 66 14.10 -2.30 9.33
N VAL A 67 14.06 -2.37 8.01
CA VAL A 67 12.84 -2.61 7.22
C VAL A 67 13.05 -3.89 6.44
N PHE A 68 12.04 -4.76 6.46
CA PHE A 68 12.04 -6.06 5.81
C PHE A 68 10.84 -6.14 4.88
N GLY A 69 11.00 -6.84 3.75
CA GLY A 69 9.97 -7.14 2.78
C GLY A 69 10.45 -8.22 1.82
N ASP A 70 9.53 -8.78 1.05
CA ASP A 70 9.81 -9.81 0.05
C ASP A 70 10.38 -9.19 -1.24
N ASP A 71 10.94 -10.03 -2.12
CA ASP A 71 11.61 -9.60 -3.36
C ASP A 71 10.66 -9.01 -4.42
N ASP A 72 9.36 -9.18 -4.23
CA ASP A 72 8.27 -8.61 -5.01
C ASP A 72 7.43 -7.57 -4.20
N THR A 73 8.02 -7.01 -3.14
CA THR A 73 7.44 -5.88 -2.39
C THR A 73 7.97 -4.54 -2.89
N ILE A 74 7.07 -3.64 -3.28
CA ILE A 74 7.40 -2.27 -3.66
C ILE A 74 7.18 -1.36 -2.46
N PHE A 75 8.25 -0.75 -1.93
CA PHE A 75 8.16 0.26 -0.88
C PHE A 75 8.03 1.69 -1.44
N PHE A 76 7.46 2.57 -0.63
CA PHE A 76 7.40 4.02 -0.85
C PHE A 76 8.31 4.74 0.17
N PRO A 77 9.62 4.85 -0.13
CA PRO A 77 10.66 5.38 0.76
C PRO A 77 10.31 6.64 1.55
N HIS A 78 9.81 7.67 0.87
CA HIS A 78 9.52 8.96 1.50
C HIS A 78 8.41 8.81 2.54
N ASN A 79 7.32 8.14 2.16
CA ASN A 79 6.18 7.84 3.02
C ASN A 79 6.58 6.99 4.22
N LEU A 80 7.42 5.97 4.00
CA LEU A 80 7.94 5.11 5.05
C LEU A 80 8.77 5.89 6.07
N LEU A 81 9.73 6.70 5.62
CA LEU A 81 10.56 7.52 6.51
C LEU A 81 9.73 8.54 7.29
N LYS A 82 8.80 9.22 6.63
CA LYS A 82 7.89 10.17 7.27
C LYS A 82 7.03 9.48 8.32
N THR A 83 6.51 8.29 8.03
CA THR A 83 5.68 7.51 8.96
C THR A 83 6.48 7.05 10.17
N LEU A 84 7.66 6.46 9.96
CA LEU A 84 8.52 6.01 11.05
C LEU A 84 9.07 7.16 11.91
N SER A 85 9.10 8.39 11.39
CA SER A 85 9.49 9.59 12.16
C SER A 85 8.53 9.94 13.31
N LYS A 86 7.32 9.35 13.31
CA LYS A 86 6.36 9.46 14.43
C LYS A 86 6.87 8.81 15.72
N TYR A 87 7.78 7.83 15.59
CA TYR A 87 8.17 6.95 16.69
C TYR A 87 9.62 7.21 17.11
N ASP A 88 9.87 7.18 18.41
CA ASP A 88 11.23 7.24 18.94
C ASP A 88 11.92 5.88 18.75
N HIS A 89 12.76 5.78 17.72
CA HIS A 89 13.54 4.57 17.39
C HIS A 89 14.43 4.02 18.53
N ARG A 90 14.64 4.79 19.61
CA ARG A 90 15.35 4.33 20.83
C ARG A 90 14.48 3.46 21.73
N LEU A 91 13.16 3.49 21.54
CA LEU A 91 12.19 2.60 22.18
C LEU A 91 11.88 1.41 21.29
N TRP A 92 11.32 0.35 21.87
CA TRP A 92 11.03 -0.89 21.18
C TRP A 92 9.73 -0.80 20.38
N TYR A 93 9.87 -0.73 19.07
CA TYR A 93 8.77 -0.76 18.11
C TYR A 93 8.93 -1.90 17.11
N TYR A 94 7.83 -2.62 16.90
CA TYR A 94 7.57 -3.52 15.78
C TYR A 94 6.39 -2.95 14.99
N VAL A 95 6.65 -2.45 13.78
CA VAL A 95 5.72 -1.63 12.99
C VAL A 95 5.36 -2.36 11.71
N GLY A 96 4.08 -2.44 11.37
CA GLY A 96 3.62 -3.12 10.15
C GLY A 96 2.10 -3.23 10.11
N SER A 97 1.59 -4.09 9.23
CA SER A 97 0.15 -4.34 9.10
C SER A 97 -0.16 -5.82 8.92
N THR A 98 -1.42 -6.18 9.16
CA THR A 98 -1.96 -7.51 8.85
C THR A 98 -2.31 -7.62 7.36
N SER A 99 -2.62 -8.82 6.89
CA SER A 99 -3.14 -9.02 5.53
C SER A 99 -4.52 -8.37 5.34
N GLU A 100 -4.82 -7.97 4.11
CA GLU A 100 -6.16 -7.62 3.65
C GLU A 100 -7.18 -8.75 3.85
N ILE A 101 -6.70 -9.99 3.91
CA ILE A 101 -7.52 -11.19 3.99
C ILE A 101 -7.71 -11.61 5.45
N TYR A 102 -8.98 -11.73 5.83
CA TYR A 102 -9.37 -12.03 7.20
C TYR A 102 -8.91 -13.43 7.65
N ASP A 103 -9.03 -14.45 6.79
CA ASP A 103 -8.68 -15.83 7.14
C ASP A 103 -7.18 -16.00 7.42
N ALA A 104 -6.33 -15.41 6.59
CA ALA A 104 -4.89 -15.37 6.80
C ALA A 104 -4.56 -14.70 8.14
N THR A 105 -5.21 -13.57 8.43
CA THR A 105 -5.01 -12.85 9.70
C THR A 105 -5.52 -13.65 10.90
N GLN A 106 -6.63 -14.36 10.77
CA GLN A 106 -7.16 -15.25 11.81
C GLN A 106 -6.20 -16.41 12.08
N VAL A 107 -5.59 -16.99 11.04
CA VAL A 107 -4.69 -18.15 11.16
C VAL A 107 -3.32 -17.76 11.72
N PHE A 108 -2.73 -16.67 11.22
CA PHE A 108 -1.36 -16.27 11.59
C PHE A 108 -1.31 -15.29 12.77
N GLY A 109 -2.39 -14.55 13.02
CA GLY A 109 -2.56 -13.68 14.18
C GLY A 109 -2.71 -12.20 13.85
N PHE A 110 -3.61 -11.55 14.56
CA PHE A 110 -3.87 -10.10 14.46
C PHE A 110 -2.72 -9.22 15.00
N GLY A 111 -1.76 -9.82 15.71
CA GLY A 111 -0.57 -9.15 16.23
C GLY A 111 0.67 -9.30 15.36
N MET A 112 0.58 -10.01 14.23
CA MET A 112 1.71 -10.24 13.33
C MET A 112 1.66 -9.25 12.16
N ALA A 113 2.79 -8.57 11.89
CA ALA A 113 2.98 -7.91 10.61
C ALA A 113 3.34 -8.95 9.54
N PHE A 114 2.67 -8.91 8.41
CA PHE A 114 2.91 -9.84 7.30
C PHE A 114 4.14 -9.41 6.49
N GLY A 115 5.02 -10.36 6.18
CA GLY A 115 6.34 -10.12 5.61
C GLY A 115 6.31 -9.54 4.21
N GLY A 116 5.40 -10.02 3.36
CA GLY A 116 5.20 -9.49 2.00
C GLY A 116 4.68 -8.05 2.01
N GLY A 117 3.79 -7.70 2.94
CA GLY A 117 3.39 -6.31 3.19
C GLY A 117 4.56 -5.49 3.71
N GLY A 118 5.56 -6.13 4.29
CA GLY A 118 6.73 -5.49 4.88
C GLY A 118 6.46 -5.03 6.30
N PHE A 119 7.55 -4.95 7.06
CA PHE A 119 7.53 -4.46 8.43
C PHE A 119 8.83 -3.74 8.77
N ALA A 120 8.78 -2.90 9.80
CA ALA A 120 9.92 -2.22 10.35
C ALA A 120 10.11 -2.53 11.83
N ILE A 121 11.36 -2.66 12.28
CA ILE A 121 11.70 -2.72 13.69
C ILE A 121 12.65 -1.58 14.04
N SER A 122 12.41 -0.97 15.19
CA SER A 122 13.31 0.03 15.76
C SER A 122 14.71 -0.55 15.98
N SER A 123 15.73 0.29 15.85
CA SER A 123 17.12 -0.13 16.05
C SER A 123 17.35 -0.73 17.44
N SER A 124 16.75 -0.14 18.47
CA SER A 124 16.84 -0.64 19.84
C SER A 124 16.26 -2.05 20.01
N LEU A 125 15.11 -2.36 19.40
CA LEU A 125 14.52 -3.70 19.40
C LEU A 125 15.37 -4.69 18.59
N ALA A 126 15.81 -4.30 17.39
CA ALA A 126 16.59 -5.16 16.51
C ALA A 126 17.88 -5.67 17.17
N GLN A 127 18.57 -4.81 17.92
CA GLN A 127 19.80 -5.14 18.64
C GLN A 127 19.59 -6.18 19.76
N VAL A 128 18.42 -6.16 20.42
CA VAL A 128 18.07 -7.15 21.44
C VAL A 128 17.60 -8.44 20.78
N LEU A 129 16.71 -8.34 19.79
CA LEU A 129 16.18 -9.47 19.04
C LEU A 129 17.29 -10.30 18.41
N ALA A 130 18.28 -9.67 17.76
CA ALA A 130 19.42 -10.36 17.15
C ALA A 130 20.22 -11.24 18.11
N LYS A 131 20.28 -10.89 19.41
CA LYS A 131 20.98 -11.68 20.44
C LYS A 131 20.22 -12.93 20.83
N VAL A 132 18.90 -12.87 20.86
CA VAL A 132 18.03 -13.97 21.33
C VAL A 132 17.49 -14.84 20.19
N LEU A 133 17.51 -14.34 18.95
CA LEU A 133 16.82 -14.91 17.78
C LEU A 133 17.13 -16.39 17.54
N ASP A 134 18.41 -16.80 17.59
CA ASP A 134 18.79 -18.20 17.38
C ASP A 134 18.11 -19.13 18.41
N SER A 135 18.09 -18.74 19.69
CA SER A 135 17.44 -19.54 20.73
C SER A 135 15.92 -19.61 20.54
N CYS A 136 15.33 -18.50 20.08
CA CYS A 136 13.90 -18.43 19.79
C CYS A 136 13.51 -19.34 18.61
N ILE A 137 14.29 -19.32 17.52
CA ILE A 137 14.05 -20.20 16.36
C ILE A 137 13.98 -21.68 16.79
N GLN A 138 14.81 -22.10 17.75
CA GLN A 138 14.79 -23.47 18.28
C GLN A 138 13.48 -23.83 19.03
N ARG A 139 12.79 -22.85 19.63
CA ARG A 139 11.52 -23.04 20.34
C ARG A 139 10.32 -23.12 19.40
N TYR A 140 10.43 -22.56 18.19
CA TYR A 140 9.35 -22.51 17.21
C TYR A 140 9.64 -23.27 15.90
N PRO A 141 10.04 -24.56 15.95
CA PRO A 141 10.28 -25.35 14.74
C PRO A 141 8.98 -25.62 13.96
N HIS A 142 7.84 -25.55 14.65
CA HIS A 142 6.52 -25.90 14.15
C HIS A 142 5.79 -24.77 13.41
N LEU A 143 6.35 -23.55 13.36
CA LEU A 143 5.69 -22.45 12.65
C LEU A 143 5.85 -22.58 11.13
N TYR A 144 4.89 -22.05 10.37
CA TYR A 144 4.91 -22.10 8.91
C TYR A 144 6.03 -21.21 8.34
N GLY A 145 5.81 -19.90 8.32
CA GLY A 145 6.70 -18.94 7.66
C GLY A 145 7.73 -18.28 8.58
N SER A 146 8.51 -17.37 8.00
CA SER A 146 9.42 -16.48 8.71
C SER A 146 8.67 -15.50 9.61
N ASP A 147 7.59 -14.93 9.10
CA ASP A 147 6.89 -13.81 9.73
C ASP A 147 6.34 -14.22 11.10
N ALA A 148 5.71 -15.40 11.15
CA ALA A 148 5.22 -15.99 12.38
C ALA A 148 6.35 -16.24 13.40
N ARG A 149 7.54 -16.64 12.93
CA ARG A 149 8.72 -16.84 13.81
C ARG A 149 9.26 -15.53 14.32
N VAL A 150 9.48 -14.53 13.45
CA VAL A 150 9.93 -13.20 13.85
C VAL A 150 8.97 -12.60 14.86
N TYR A 151 7.66 -12.64 14.60
CA TYR A 151 6.62 -12.19 15.51
C TYR A 151 6.65 -12.94 16.85
N SER A 152 6.77 -14.27 16.84
CA SER A 152 6.86 -15.05 18.08
C SER A 152 8.08 -14.64 18.92
N CYS A 153 9.24 -14.43 18.29
CA CYS A 153 10.44 -13.97 18.98
C CYS A 153 10.32 -12.54 19.53
N ILE A 154 9.64 -11.64 18.82
CA ILE A 154 9.34 -10.29 19.30
C ILE A 154 8.34 -10.35 20.46
N THR A 155 7.39 -11.29 20.42
CA THR A 155 6.40 -11.50 21.48
C THR A 155 7.05 -12.01 22.78
N GLU A 156 8.08 -12.86 22.69
CA GLU A 156 8.87 -13.26 23.87
C GLU A 156 9.57 -12.08 24.56
N LEU A 157 9.84 -10.99 23.82
CA LEU A 157 10.37 -9.73 24.36
C LEU A 157 9.26 -8.79 24.88
N GLY A 158 7.99 -9.20 24.82
CA GLY A 158 6.85 -8.43 25.31
C GLY A 158 6.43 -7.25 24.42
N VAL A 159 6.84 -7.23 23.14
CA VAL A 159 6.52 -6.14 22.22
C VAL A 159 5.37 -6.53 21.30
N GLY A 160 4.32 -5.70 21.28
CA GLY A 160 3.17 -5.86 20.38
C GLY A 160 3.34 -5.09 19.07
N LEU A 161 2.48 -5.43 18.08
CA LEU A 161 2.41 -4.72 16.80
C LEU A 161 1.97 -3.27 16.98
N THR A 162 2.77 -2.37 16.45
CA THR A 162 2.41 -0.98 16.16
C THR A 162 1.82 -0.95 14.75
N HIS A 163 0.49 -0.92 14.68
CA HIS A 163 -0.23 -1.07 13.43
C HIS A 163 -0.14 0.19 12.55
N GLU A 164 0.37 0.05 11.34
CA GLU A 164 0.43 1.07 10.28
C GLU A 164 -0.27 0.55 9.01
N PRO A 165 -1.51 0.97 8.73
CA PRO A 165 -2.34 0.36 7.68
C PRO A 165 -1.89 0.67 6.25
N GLY A 166 -0.79 1.40 6.07
CA GLY A 166 -0.21 1.66 4.75
C GLY A 166 0.74 0.58 4.25
N PHE A 167 1.05 -0.42 5.09
CA PHE A 167 1.69 -1.66 4.62
C PHE A 167 0.63 -2.60 4.07
N HIS A 168 0.75 -3.02 2.81
CA HIS A 168 -0.23 -3.87 2.15
C HIS A 168 0.37 -5.19 1.69
N GLN A 169 -0.16 -6.29 2.21
CA GLN A 169 0.21 -7.65 1.84
C GLN A 169 -0.37 -8.05 0.47
N VAL A 170 -1.47 -7.43 0.04
CA VAL A 170 -2.11 -7.58 -1.27
C VAL A 170 -2.23 -9.06 -1.68
N ASP A 171 -2.68 -9.92 -0.76
CA ASP A 171 -3.03 -11.32 -1.06
C ASP A 171 -4.35 -11.39 -1.87
N LEU A 172 -4.37 -10.70 -3.00
CA LEU A 172 -5.48 -10.51 -3.92
C LEU A 172 -5.02 -10.86 -5.34
N ARG A 173 -5.97 -11.21 -6.20
CA ARG A 173 -5.74 -11.50 -7.62
C ARG A 173 -6.72 -10.73 -8.50
N GLY A 174 -6.33 -10.58 -9.77
CA GLY A 174 -7.11 -9.86 -10.77
C GLY A 174 -7.02 -8.35 -10.55
N ASN A 175 -8.12 -7.65 -10.84
CA ASN A 175 -8.14 -6.20 -10.83
C ASN A 175 -8.25 -5.63 -9.40
N ILE A 176 -7.15 -5.11 -8.86
CA ILE A 176 -7.11 -4.48 -7.52
C ILE A 176 -7.55 -3.01 -7.50
N PHE A 177 -8.16 -2.49 -8.56
CA PHE A 177 -8.60 -1.09 -8.68
C PHE A 177 -9.36 -0.60 -7.45
N GLY A 178 -10.34 -1.35 -6.94
CA GLY A 178 -11.14 -0.92 -5.80
C GLY A 178 -10.33 -0.70 -4.52
N LEU A 179 -9.28 -1.50 -4.29
CA LEU A 179 -8.37 -1.35 -3.15
C LEU A 179 -7.58 -0.03 -3.28
N LEU A 180 -6.98 0.20 -4.44
CA LEU A 180 -6.14 1.37 -4.69
C LEU A 180 -6.96 2.67 -4.75
N ALA A 181 -8.14 2.64 -5.40
CA ALA A 181 -9.01 3.80 -5.57
C ALA A 181 -9.67 4.26 -4.25
N SER A 182 -9.75 3.37 -3.25
CA SER A 182 -10.36 3.64 -1.95
C SER A 182 -9.34 3.68 -0.81
N HIS A 183 -8.06 3.89 -1.13
CA HIS A 183 -7.00 3.89 -0.13
C HIS A 183 -7.29 4.95 0.96
N PRO A 184 -7.10 4.60 2.25
CA PRO A 184 -7.38 5.49 3.37
C PRO A 184 -6.44 6.71 3.38
N LEU A 185 -6.63 7.56 4.39
CA LEU A 185 -5.83 8.79 4.58
C LEU A 185 -4.39 8.52 5.03
N THR A 186 -4.04 7.29 5.38
CA THR A 186 -2.66 6.94 5.71
C THR A 186 -1.79 7.00 4.46
N PRO A 187 -0.47 7.21 4.58
CA PRO A 187 0.40 7.14 3.41
C PRO A 187 0.48 5.70 2.95
N LEU A 188 0.53 5.48 1.64
CA LEU A 188 0.90 4.18 1.11
C LEU A 188 2.38 3.92 1.44
N LEU A 189 2.70 2.80 2.10
CA LEU A 189 4.06 2.46 2.54
C LEU A 189 4.65 1.33 1.71
N SER A 190 3.81 0.37 1.32
CA SER A 190 4.22 -0.75 0.45
C SER A 190 3.04 -1.34 -0.32
N LEU A 191 3.35 -1.99 -1.43
CA LEU A 191 2.46 -2.85 -2.18
C LEU A 191 3.20 -4.15 -2.51
N HIS A 192 2.61 -5.28 -2.15
CA HIS A 192 3.15 -6.60 -2.42
C HIS A 192 2.52 -7.23 -3.67
N HIS A 193 3.19 -8.22 -4.26
CA HIS A 193 2.67 -9.03 -5.37
C HIS A 193 2.12 -8.23 -6.59
N PRO A 194 2.72 -7.10 -7.03
CA PRO A 194 2.20 -6.36 -8.17
C PRO A 194 2.18 -7.20 -9.45
N ASP A 195 3.10 -8.15 -9.59
CA ASP A 195 3.20 -9.06 -10.74
C ASP A 195 2.16 -10.20 -10.74
N HIS A 196 1.42 -10.37 -9.63
CA HIS A 196 0.33 -11.35 -9.51
C HIS A 196 -1.07 -10.74 -9.63
N THR A 197 -1.14 -9.43 -9.84
CA THR A 197 -2.38 -8.67 -10.07
C THR A 197 -2.47 -8.19 -11.52
N ASP A 198 -3.66 -7.81 -11.96
CA ASP A 198 -3.80 -7.17 -13.27
C ASP A 198 -3.09 -5.80 -13.24
N PRO A 199 -2.52 -5.32 -14.36
CA PRO A 199 -1.90 -4.00 -14.42
C PRO A 199 -2.83 -2.91 -13.88
N ILE A 200 -2.31 -2.06 -12.99
CA ILE A 200 -3.12 -1.08 -12.26
C ILE A 200 -3.67 0.02 -13.17
N PHE A 201 -3.03 0.25 -14.32
CA PHE A 201 -3.51 1.10 -15.42
C PHE A 201 -3.86 0.24 -16.64
N PRO A 202 -4.95 0.55 -17.35
CA PRO A 202 -5.39 -0.23 -18.50
C PRO A 202 -4.44 -0.08 -19.69
N ASN A 203 -4.48 -1.05 -20.61
CA ASN A 203 -3.77 -1.02 -21.90
C ASN A 203 -2.24 -0.88 -21.79
N MET A 204 -1.64 -1.31 -20.68
CA MET A 204 -0.20 -1.35 -20.52
C MET A 204 0.26 -2.51 -19.63
N PRO A 205 1.50 -3.01 -19.77
CA PRO A 205 2.07 -4.03 -18.90
C PRO A 205 2.28 -3.54 -17.46
N THR A 206 2.35 -4.46 -16.49
CA THR A 206 2.53 -4.19 -15.05
C THR A 206 3.66 -3.21 -14.77
N LYS A 207 4.87 -3.45 -15.30
CA LYS A 207 6.02 -2.55 -15.14
C LYS A 207 5.74 -1.11 -15.58
N LYS A 208 5.10 -0.92 -16.75
CA LYS A 208 4.74 0.42 -17.25
C LYS A 208 3.66 1.07 -16.39
N SER A 209 2.69 0.28 -15.92
CA SER A 209 1.64 0.77 -15.01
C SER A 209 2.22 1.26 -13.67
N LEU A 210 3.23 0.58 -13.14
CA LEU A 210 3.94 1.00 -11.93
C LEU A 210 4.78 2.25 -12.20
N GLN A 211 5.54 2.30 -13.29
CA GLN A 211 6.30 3.49 -13.68
C GLN A 211 5.39 4.73 -13.76
N ARG A 212 4.20 4.56 -14.32
CA ARG A 212 3.17 5.60 -14.41
C ARG A 212 2.68 6.07 -13.03
N LEU A 213 2.37 5.15 -12.12
CA LEU A 213 2.02 5.51 -10.73
C LEU A 213 3.17 6.32 -10.08
N PHE A 214 4.41 5.90 -10.33
CA PHE A 214 5.58 6.56 -9.78
C PHE A 214 5.77 7.99 -10.30
N GLU A 215 5.29 8.35 -11.50
CA GLU A 215 5.29 9.76 -11.94
C GLU A 215 4.57 10.66 -10.91
N ALA A 216 3.42 10.21 -10.38
CA ALA A 216 2.69 10.94 -9.34
C ALA A 216 3.38 10.86 -7.96
N VAL A 217 3.99 9.71 -7.63
CA VAL A 217 4.78 9.55 -6.40
C VAL A 217 5.94 10.55 -6.34
N HIS A 218 6.62 10.81 -7.46
CA HIS A 218 7.71 11.78 -7.51
C HIS A 218 7.24 13.23 -7.32
N VAL A 219 5.96 13.51 -7.55
CA VAL A 219 5.37 14.85 -7.38
C VAL A 219 4.83 15.07 -5.97
N ASP A 220 4.01 14.15 -5.45
CA ASP A 220 3.44 14.24 -4.09
C ASP A 220 3.18 12.82 -3.54
N SER A 221 4.27 12.16 -3.11
CA SER A 221 4.21 10.80 -2.56
C SER A 221 3.28 10.66 -1.35
N GLU A 222 3.17 11.68 -0.49
CA GLU A 222 2.37 11.58 0.74
C GLU A 222 0.87 11.50 0.42
N ARG A 223 0.44 12.03 -0.72
CA ARG A 223 -0.95 12.04 -1.19
C ARG A 223 -1.31 10.86 -2.09
N ILE A 224 -0.33 10.08 -2.56
CA ILE A 224 -0.59 8.99 -3.51
C ILE A 224 -1.71 8.07 -3.01
N LEU A 225 -2.67 7.79 -3.90
CA LEU A 225 -3.89 7.01 -3.67
C LEU A 225 -4.91 7.55 -2.66
N GLN A 226 -4.58 8.60 -1.88
CA GLN A 226 -5.50 9.12 -0.87
C GLN A 226 -6.83 9.51 -1.50
N GLN A 227 -7.91 8.88 -1.03
CA GLN A 227 -9.24 9.14 -1.54
C GLN A 227 -9.75 10.51 -1.07
N THR A 228 -10.37 11.28 -1.95
CA THR A 228 -11.06 12.53 -1.66
C THR A 228 -12.41 12.51 -2.37
N VAL A 229 -13.49 12.94 -1.72
CA VAL A 229 -14.85 12.86 -2.27
C VAL A 229 -15.45 14.25 -2.40
N CYS A 230 -15.91 14.58 -3.60
CA CYS A 230 -16.55 15.84 -3.97
C CYS A 230 -17.97 15.58 -4.45
N TYR A 231 -18.87 16.55 -4.20
CA TYR A 231 -20.24 16.49 -4.67
C TYR A 231 -20.49 17.63 -5.68
N GLU A 232 -20.76 17.27 -6.93
CA GLU A 232 -21.19 18.24 -7.95
C GLU A 232 -22.71 18.40 -7.88
N LYS A 233 -23.12 19.49 -7.23
CA LYS A 233 -24.52 19.73 -6.88
C LYS A 233 -25.44 19.87 -8.10
N ARG A 234 -24.97 20.51 -9.18
CA ARG A 234 -25.82 20.80 -10.36
C ARG A 234 -26.19 19.53 -11.12
N LEU A 235 -25.29 18.55 -11.12
CA LEU A 235 -25.47 17.29 -11.83
C LEU A 235 -25.91 16.14 -10.90
N SER A 236 -25.94 16.37 -9.59
CA SER A 236 -26.15 15.33 -8.57
C SER A 236 -25.15 14.19 -8.73
N TRP A 237 -23.89 14.53 -8.96
CA TRP A 237 -22.81 13.56 -9.14
C TRP A 237 -21.96 13.47 -7.88
N THR A 238 -21.51 12.25 -7.60
CA THR A 238 -20.48 12.00 -6.59
C THR A 238 -19.16 11.72 -7.30
N ILE A 239 -18.10 12.42 -6.90
CA ILE A 239 -16.77 12.30 -7.52
C ILE A 239 -15.80 11.80 -6.45
N SER A 240 -15.20 10.64 -6.67
CA SER A 240 -14.17 10.06 -5.80
C SER A 240 -12.82 10.15 -6.50
N VAL A 241 -11.92 10.96 -5.96
CA VAL A 241 -10.57 11.19 -6.46
C VAL A 241 -9.59 10.35 -5.63
N SER A 242 -8.93 9.37 -6.24
CA SER A 242 -7.73 8.72 -5.72
C SER A 242 -6.53 9.39 -6.35
N TRP A 243 -5.91 10.32 -5.63
CA TRP A 243 -4.94 11.25 -6.21
C TRP A 243 -3.72 10.49 -6.76
N GLY A 244 -3.32 10.84 -8.00
CA GLY A 244 -2.21 10.20 -8.71
C GLY A 244 -2.55 8.85 -9.34
N TYR A 245 -3.80 8.39 -9.24
CA TYR A 245 -4.23 7.11 -9.81
C TYR A 245 -5.48 7.21 -10.67
N ALA A 246 -6.64 7.49 -10.07
CA ALA A 246 -7.92 7.46 -10.79
C ALA A 246 -8.98 8.36 -10.15
N VAL A 247 -9.94 8.80 -10.96
CA VAL A 247 -11.17 9.49 -10.52
C VAL A 247 -12.37 8.65 -10.93
N GLN A 248 -13.26 8.37 -9.99
CA GLN A 248 -14.55 7.72 -10.23
C GLN A 248 -15.66 8.77 -10.20
N VAL A 249 -16.46 8.85 -11.26
CA VAL A 249 -17.64 9.72 -11.31
C VAL A 249 -18.91 8.87 -11.30
N PHE A 250 -19.65 8.97 -10.21
CA PHE A 250 -20.95 8.35 -10.04
C PHE A 250 -22.02 9.34 -10.48
N GLN A 251 -22.86 8.95 -11.45
CA GLN A 251 -23.96 9.79 -11.98
C GLN A 251 -25.18 9.83 -11.03
N ASN A 252 -24.93 9.72 -9.74
CA ASN A 252 -25.90 9.75 -8.66
C ASN A 252 -25.24 10.25 -7.37
N ASN A 253 -26.10 10.68 -6.47
CA ASN A 253 -25.76 11.09 -5.12
C ASN A 253 -25.53 9.83 -4.26
N MET A 254 -24.29 9.64 -3.81
CA MET A 254 -23.88 8.56 -2.91
C MET A 254 -23.47 9.14 -1.56
N VAL A 255 -23.95 8.52 -0.48
CA VAL A 255 -23.55 8.93 0.86
C VAL A 255 -22.06 8.63 1.08
N LEU A 256 -21.34 9.55 1.73
CA LEU A 256 -19.89 9.45 1.89
C LEU A 256 -19.43 8.09 2.42
N PRO A 257 -20.03 7.50 3.48
CA PRO A 257 -19.60 6.19 3.98
C PRO A 257 -19.69 5.06 2.95
N GLU A 258 -20.59 5.16 1.96
CA GLU A 258 -20.71 4.17 0.89
C GLU A 258 -19.59 4.34 -0.14
N VAL A 259 -19.27 5.58 -0.52
CA VAL A 259 -18.19 5.91 -1.47
C VAL A 259 -16.82 5.48 -0.94
N LEU A 260 -16.63 5.54 0.39
CA LEU A 260 -15.38 5.14 1.05
C LEU A 260 -15.18 3.62 1.14
N ARG A 261 -16.20 2.80 0.83
CA ARG A 261 -16.07 1.34 0.84
C ARG A 261 -15.31 0.85 -0.39
N VAL A 262 -14.43 -0.12 -0.16
CA VAL A 262 -13.63 -0.76 -1.21
C VAL A 262 -14.52 -1.53 -2.17
N GLU A 263 -14.53 -1.16 -3.45
CA GLU A 263 -15.27 -1.89 -4.47
C GLU A 263 -14.62 -3.25 -4.75
N LYS A 264 -15.39 -4.35 -4.74
CA LYS A 264 -14.88 -5.72 -4.93
C LYS A 264 -14.51 -6.03 -6.39
N THR A 265 -13.51 -5.34 -6.94
CA THR A 265 -13.00 -5.57 -8.31
C THR A 265 -12.07 -6.78 -8.40
N PHE A 266 -11.63 -7.29 -7.25
CA PHE A 266 -10.62 -8.34 -7.09
C PHE A 266 -11.21 -9.62 -6.51
N ARG A 267 -10.37 -10.65 -6.41
CA ARG A 267 -10.65 -11.93 -5.74
C ARG A 267 -9.52 -12.26 -4.75
N GLN A 268 -9.82 -13.06 -3.73
CA GLN A 268 -8.83 -13.54 -2.75
C GLN A 268 -7.72 -14.36 -3.42
N TRP A 269 -6.52 -14.39 -2.82
CA TRP A 269 -5.37 -15.16 -3.30
C TRP A 269 -5.64 -16.65 -3.43
N LEU A 270 -6.20 -17.23 -2.35
CA LEU A 270 -6.59 -18.64 -2.30
C LEU A 270 -8.04 -18.82 -2.71
N PRO A 271 -8.37 -19.92 -3.41
CA PRO A 271 -9.75 -20.24 -3.71
C PRO A 271 -10.48 -20.68 -2.44
N GLY A 272 -11.59 -20.01 -2.14
CA GLY A 272 -12.76 -20.53 -1.42
C GLY A 272 -12.55 -21.37 -0.15
N ASN A 273 -12.88 -20.78 1.00
CA ASN A 273 -13.22 -21.47 2.24
C ASN A 273 -14.52 -20.86 2.84
N VAL A 274 -14.88 -21.20 4.08
CA VAL A 274 -16.04 -20.63 4.77
C VAL A 274 -15.96 -19.10 4.98
N PHE A 275 -14.76 -18.53 4.91
CA PHE A 275 -14.49 -17.09 5.02
C PHE A 275 -14.34 -16.40 3.64
N LYS A 276 -14.78 -17.07 2.57
CA LYS A 276 -14.72 -16.51 1.22
C LYS A 276 -15.42 -15.17 1.16
N GLY A 277 -14.72 -14.16 0.66
CA GLY A 277 -15.26 -12.80 0.51
C GLY A 277 -15.31 -11.97 1.79
N ILE A 278 -14.68 -12.44 2.88
CA ILE A 278 -14.44 -11.68 4.11
C ILE A 278 -13.03 -11.07 4.06
N TYR A 279 -12.95 -9.79 4.40
CA TYR A 279 -11.74 -8.98 4.34
C TYR A 279 -11.59 -8.19 5.64
N ASN A 280 -10.38 -7.72 5.94
CA ASN A 280 -10.12 -6.82 7.07
C ASN A 280 -10.51 -5.35 6.80
N PHE A 281 -11.34 -5.12 5.78
CA PHE A 281 -11.88 -3.81 5.44
C PHE A 281 -13.30 -3.92 4.88
N ASN A 282 -14.02 -2.81 4.94
CA ASN A 282 -15.39 -2.75 4.44
C ASN A 282 -15.41 -2.68 2.92
N THR A 283 -16.17 -3.59 2.32
CA THR A 283 -16.30 -3.73 0.88
C THR A 283 -17.68 -3.35 0.37
N ARG A 284 -17.82 -2.87 -0.86
CA ARG A 284 -19.09 -2.73 -1.57
C ARG A 284 -19.10 -3.61 -2.82
N GLU A 285 -20.28 -4.08 -3.21
CA GLU A 285 -20.40 -5.00 -4.34
C GLU A 285 -20.05 -4.32 -5.67
N PHE A 286 -19.35 -5.07 -6.52
CA PHE A 286 -19.02 -4.63 -7.86
C PHE A 286 -20.20 -4.93 -8.79
N HIS A 287 -20.83 -3.89 -9.31
CA HIS A 287 -22.07 -4.04 -10.07
C HIS A 287 -21.83 -4.86 -11.36
N HIS A 288 -22.64 -5.89 -11.65
CA HIS A 288 -22.43 -6.74 -12.84
C HIS A 288 -22.61 -6.00 -14.16
N ASP A 289 -23.63 -5.14 -14.25
CA ASP A 289 -23.83 -4.23 -15.39
C ASP A 289 -22.76 -3.13 -15.39
N PRO A 290 -21.90 -3.06 -16.42
CA PRO A 290 -20.88 -2.01 -16.55
C PRO A 290 -21.47 -0.60 -16.53
N CYS A 291 -22.68 -0.39 -17.05
CA CYS A 291 -23.27 0.94 -17.21
C CYS A 291 -23.87 1.51 -15.93
N LYS A 292 -23.96 0.68 -14.88
CA LYS A 292 -24.32 1.10 -13.52
C LYS A 292 -23.09 1.33 -12.63
N ARG A 293 -21.88 1.15 -13.17
CA ARG A 293 -20.62 1.46 -12.48
C ARG A 293 -20.28 2.95 -12.66
N PRO A 294 -19.44 3.52 -11.78
CA PRO A 294 -18.89 4.85 -12.02
C PRO A 294 -18.08 4.88 -13.31
N THR A 295 -18.12 6.01 -14.01
CA THR A 295 -17.19 6.29 -15.10
C THR A 295 -15.81 6.55 -14.52
N ILE A 296 -14.79 5.84 -15.01
CA ILE A 296 -13.43 5.91 -14.50
C ILE A 296 -12.59 6.82 -15.39
N PHE A 297 -11.80 7.70 -14.77
CA PHE A 297 -10.78 8.51 -15.43
C PHE A 297 -9.43 8.14 -14.82
N TYR A 298 -8.48 7.66 -15.62
CA TYR A 298 -7.14 7.29 -15.14
C TYR A 298 -6.17 8.46 -15.30
N GLN A 299 -5.20 8.53 -14.39
CA GLN A 299 -4.16 9.56 -14.42
C GLN A 299 -3.41 9.57 -15.77
N ASP A 300 -3.31 10.77 -16.34
CA ASP A 300 -2.76 11.03 -17.66
C ASP A 300 -1.52 11.94 -17.63
N GLU A 301 -1.54 13.00 -16.83
CA GLU A 301 -0.36 13.85 -16.64
C GLU A 301 -0.32 14.31 -15.19
N VAL A 302 0.87 14.58 -14.68
CA VAL A 302 1.07 15.12 -13.35
C VAL A 302 2.28 16.04 -13.34
N SER A 303 2.15 17.19 -12.69
CA SER A 303 3.22 18.18 -12.59
C SER A 303 3.16 18.92 -11.26
N SER A 304 4.33 19.33 -10.78
CA SER A 304 4.44 20.25 -9.66
C SER A 304 4.02 21.66 -10.09
N ALA A 305 3.29 22.35 -9.23
CA ALA A 305 2.91 23.75 -9.39
C ALA A 305 3.51 24.59 -8.26
N LYS A 306 3.49 25.92 -8.41
CA LYS A 306 4.11 26.86 -7.44
C LYS A 306 3.63 26.66 -5.99
N TYR A 307 2.39 26.22 -5.81
CA TYR A 307 1.77 26.05 -4.49
C TYR A 307 1.13 24.66 -4.32
N GLY A 308 1.62 23.64 -5.00
CA GLY A 308 1.11 22.27 -4.88
C GLY A 308 1.32 21.44 -6.15
N SER A 309 0.26 20.78 -6.64
CA SER A 309 0.36 19.91 -7.82
C SER A 309 -0.87 20.01 -8.72
N ILE A 310 -0.67 19.73 -10.00
CA ILE A 310 -1.72 19.63 -11.00
C ILE A 310 -1.65 18.24 -11.60
N SER A 311 -2.78 17.56 -11.68
CA SER A 311 -2.91 16.25 -12.32
C SER A 311 -4.09 16.24 -13.27
N SER A 312 -3.95 15.56 -14.41
CA SER A 312 -5.03 15.34 -15.37
C SER A 312 -5.39 13.86 -15.42
N TYR A 313 -6.67 13.57 -15.68
CA TYR A 313 -7.21 12.22 -15.75
C TYR A 313 -8.07 12.09 -17.00
N LYS A 314 -7.79 11.10 -17.84
CA LYS A 314 -8.52 10.85 -19.08
C LYS A 314 -9.55 9.74 -18.89
N ARG A 315 -10.73 9.95 -19.48
CA ARG A 315 -11.84 8.99 -19.43
C ARG A 315 -11.41 7.64 -20.01
N HIS A 316 -11.63 6.59 -19.24
CA HIS A 316 -11.52 5.23 -19.73
C HIS A 316 -12.74 4.88 -20.57
N PHE A 317 -12.52 4.28 -21.74
CA PHE A 317 -13.61 3.85 -22.60
C PHE A 317 -14.39 2.73 -21.92
N GLN A 318 -15.71 2.89 -21.84
CA GLN A 318 -16.64 1.87 -21.42
C GLN A 318 -17.87 1.95 -22.32
N ASN A 319 -18.28 0.80 -22.86
CA ASN A 319 -19.36 0.71 -23.84
C ASN A 319 -20.74 0.86 -23.16
N CYS A 320 -21.13 2.12 -22.91
CA CYS A 320 -22.35 2.48 -22.22
C CYS A 320 -23.00 3.72 -22.85
N SER A 321 -24.33 3.80 -22.77
CA SER A 321 -25.06 5.01 -23.13
C SER A 321 -24.97 5.99 -21.96
N TYR A 322 -24.30 7.13 -22.17
CA TYR A 322 -24.15 8.17 -21.17
C TYR A 322 -25.21 9.26 -21.32
N ASN A 323 -25.58 9.89 -20.20
CA ASN A 323 -26.32 11.15 -20.25
C ASN A 323 -25.49 12.21 -20.99
N SER A 324 -26.15 13.19 -21.60
CA SER A 324 -25.53 14.20 -22.47
C SER A 324 -24.38 15.00 -21.80
N SER A 325 -24.38 15.12 -20.47
CA SER A 325 -23.31 15.78 -19.72
C SER A 325 -22.09 14.88 -19.54
N MET A 326 -22.30 13.60 -19.21
CA MET A 326 -21.21 12.62 -19.07
C MET A 326 -20.59 12.25 -20.42
N SER A 327 -21.38 12.22 -21.50
CA SER A 327 -20.86 11.90 -22.84
C SER A 327 -19.83 12.93 -23.32
N LYS A 328 -19.98 14.21 -22.93
CA LYS A 328 -19.06 15.29 -23.28
C LYS A 328 -17.79 15.29 -22.43
N LEU A 329 -17.86 14.89 -21.16
CA LEU A 329 -16.73 14.93 -20.23
C LEU A 329 -15.63 13.93 -20.65
N GLU A 330 -14.43 14.45 -20.95
CA GLU A 330 -13.30 13.64 -21.41
C GLU A 330 -12.11 13.70 -20.45
N VAL A 331 -11.91 14.86 -19.82
CA VAL A 331 -10.77 15.13 -18.94
C VAL A 331 -11.24 15.70 -17.62
N ILE A 332 -10.64 15.22 -16.54
CA ILE A 332 -10.73 15.83 -15.21
C ILE A 332 -9.36 16.37 -14.85
N LYS A 333 -9.27 17.64 -14.45
CA LYS A 333 -8.07 18.22 -13.86
C LYS A 333 -8.27 18.36 -12.36
N VAL A 334 -7.29 17.90 -11.59
CA VAL A 334 -7.26 18.03 -10.14
C VAL A 334 -6.08 18.91 -9.76
N VAL A 335 -6.38 20.04 -9.13
CA VAL A 335 -5.40 20.96 -8.56
C VAL A 335 -5.36 20.75 -7.06
N THR A 336 -4.17 20.72 -6.48
CA THR A 336 -3.99 20.58 -5.04
C THR A 336 -3.08 21.67 -4.50
N ASN A 337 -3.28 22.01 -3.24
CA ASN A 337 -2.33 22.83 -2.48
C ASN A 337 -1.22 21.96 -1.87
N GLU A 338 -0.09 22.57 -1.52
CA GLU A 338 0.99 21.92 -0.77
C GLU A 338 0.44 21.16 0.45
N LEU A 339 0.88 19.91 0.58
CA LEU A 339 0.51 19.08 1.73
C LEU A 339 1.50 19.35 2.87
N HIS A 340 1.12 20.20 3.82
CA HIS A 340 1.88 20.30 5.08
C HIS A 340 1.40 19.21 6.05
N HIS A 341 2.14 18.11 6.13
CA HIS A 341 1.84 17.05 7.07
C HIS A 341 2.67 17.18 8.35
N ASP A 342 2.00 17.56 9.45
CA ASP A 342 2.53 17.39 10.80
C ASP A 342 2.24 15.95 11.27
N SER A 343 3.29 15.17 11.47
CA SER A 343 3.20 13.76 11.85
C SER A 343 2.56 13.55 13.23
N LYS A 344 2.41 14.61 14.03
CA LYS A 344 1.77 14.59 15.36
C LYS A 344 0.28 14.94 15.33
N GLN A 345 -0.27 15.37 14.19
CA GLN A 345 -1.67 15.76 14.08
C GLN A 345 -2.55 14.63 13.53
N THR A 346 -3.81 14.61 13.97
CA THR A 346 -4.83 13.68 13.46
C THR A 346 -5.08 13.92 11.97
N ARG A 347 -5.20 12.85 11.19
CA ARG A 347 -5.49 12.96 9.76
C ARG A 347 -6.96 13.21 9.51
N ARG A 348 -7.28 14.34 8.90
CA ARG A 348 -8.62 14.66 8.38
C ARG A 348 -8.61 14.57 6.86
N ARG A 349 -9.65 13.98 6.27
CA ARG A 349 -9.82 13.93 4.81
C ARG A 349 -9.90 15.36 4.28
N ARG A 350 -9.22 15.61 3.16
CA ARG A 350 -9.26 16.91 2.50
C ARG A 350 -10.64 17.13 1.88
N CYS A 351 -11.05 18.40 1.82
CA CYS A 351 -12.26 18.81 1.14
C CYS A 351 -11.92 19.13 -0.31
N CYS A 352 -12.94 19.19 -1.15
CA CYS A 352 -12.75 19.56 -2.53
C CYS A 352 -13.95 20.27 -3.13
N ASP A 353 -13.66 21.13 -4.09
CA ASP A 353 -14.64 21.89 -4.82
C ASP A 353 -14.56 21.54 -6.30
N VAL A 354 -15.71 21.33 -6.93
CA VAL A 354 -15.82 21.28 -8.38
C VAL A 354 -15.90 22.71 -8.88
N LEU A 355 -14.90 23.13 -9.65
CA LEU A 355 -14.77 24.50 -10.09
C LEU A 355 -15.67 24.76 -11.31
N PRO A 356 -16.22 25.98 -11.46
CA PRO A 356 -16.98 26.35 -12.66
C PRO A 356 -16.12 26.21 -13.91
N SER A 357 -16.56 25.39 -14.86
CA SER A 357 -15.92 25.24 -16.18
C SER A 357 -16.92 25.63 -17.28
N ASN A 358 -16.45 26.43 -18.24
CA ASN A 358 -17.20 26.74 -19.45
C ASN A 358 -16.98 25.67 -20.55
N ALA A 359 -16.02 24.76 -20.34
CA ALA A 359 -15.67 23.70 -21.29
C ALA A 359 -16.39 22.41 -20.91
N GLY A 360 -17.38 22.00 -21.70
CA GLY A 360 -18.19 20.80 -21.40
C GLY A 360 -17.41 19.47 -21.40
N ASN A 361 -16.18 19.46 -21.94
CA ASN A 361 -15.30 18.29 -21.96
C ASN A 361 -14.28 18.26 -20.81
N LEU A 362 -14.22 19.30 -19.98
CA LEU A 362 -13.26 19.45 -18.90
C LEU A 362 -13.97 19.78 -17.59
N MET A 363 -13.71 18.96 -16.57
CA MET A 363 -14.05 19.25 -15.19
C MET A 363 -12.79 19.60 -14.41
N GLU A 364 -12.84 20.65 -13.60
CA GLU A 364 -11.74 21.04 -12.73
C GLU A 364 -12.15 20.85 -11.26
N ILE A 365 -11.26 20.25 -10.47
CA ILE A 365 -11.48 19.95 -9.07
C ILE A 365 -10.31 20.52 -8.27
N ALA A 366 -10.60 21.30 -7.24
CA ALA A 366 -9.60 21.77 -6.29
C ALA A 366 -9.66 20.93 -5.01
N ILE A 367 -8.56 20.29 -4.61
CA ILE A 367 -8.42 19.64 -3.30
C ILE A 367 -7.72 20.61 -2.35
N ARG A 368 -8.36 20.87 -1.20
CA ARG A 368 -7.90 21.81 -0.19
C ARG A 368 -8.12 21.32 1.23
N GLU A 369 -7.57 22.05 2.18
CA GLU A 369 -7.93 21.85 3.59
C GLU A 369 -9.42 22.17 3.79
N CYS A 370 -10.10 21.36 4.59
CA CYS A 370 -11.45 21.67 5.04
C CYS A 370 -11.39 22.82 6.05
N ASN A 371 -12.39 23.70 6.04
CA ASN A 371 -12.61 24.60 7.16
C ASN A 371 -12.92 23.78 8.43
N TYR A 372 -12.69 24.38 9.60
CA TYR A 372 -12.79 23.67 10.88
C TYR A 372 -14.09 22.88 11.04
N GLU A 373 -15.24 23.47 10.71
CA GLU A 373 -16.57 22.85 10.83
C GLU A 373 -17.12 22.27 9.51
N GLU A 374 -16.34 22.31 8.43
CA GLU A 374 -16.82 21.91 7.10
C GLU A 374 -17.01 20.40 6.98
N LEU A 375 -18.19 19.99 6.53
CA LEU A 375 -18.53 18.59 6.29
C LEU A 375 -18.30 18.24 4.82
N ILE A 376 -17.88 16.99 4.57
CA ILE A 376 -17.96 16.39 3.24
C ILE A 376 -19.33 15.73 3.17
N PHE A 377 -20.32 16.44 2.66
CA PHE A 377 -21.70 15.98 2.66
C PHE A 377 -22.38 16.16 1.32
N MET A 378 -23.30 15.23 1.08
CA MET A 378 -24.24 15.25 -0.01
C MET A 378 -25.37 16.21 0.37
N ASN A 379 -25.58 17.25 -0.44
CA ASN A 379 -26.63 18.24 -0.24
C ASN A 379 -28.01 17.72 -0.60
#